data_AF-A0A2M7T6C1-F1
#
_entry.id   AF-A0A2M7T6C1-F1
#
_cell.length_a   1.000
_cell.length_b   1.000
_cell.length_c   1.000
_cell.angle_alpha   90.00
_cell.angle_beta   90.00
_cell.angle_gamma   90.00
#
_symmetry.space_group_name_H-M   'P 1'
#
loop_
_entity.id
_entity.type
_entity.pdbx_description
1 polymer ?
#
loop_
_entity_poly.entity_id
_entity_poly.type
_entity_poly.pdbx_seq_one_letter_code
_entity_poly.pdbx_strand_id
1 'polypeptide(L)' 'KIVDIITVDGLRIIFEDGWGLIRASNTQPVLVLRFEAASLERRDYLRAFVEGELKLHCKL' A
#
# COMPACT_ATOMS: atom_id res chain seq x y z
N LYS A 1 -4.50 -8.86 9.05
CA LYS A 1 -3.42 -9.83 8.76
C LYS A 1 -3.07 -9.77 7.26
N ILE A 2 -1.80 -9.99 6.88
CA ILE A 2 -1.41 -10.11 5.45
C ILE A 2 -1.72 -11.54 5.00
N VAL A 3 -2.41 -11.67 3.89
CA VAL A 3 -2.82 -12.94 3.27
C VAL A 3 -1.85 -13.31 2.15
N ASP A 4 -1.52 -12.35 1.29
CA ASP A 4 -0.65 -12.57 0.14
C ASP A 4 0.05 -11.28 -0.30
N ILE A 5 1.12 -11.41 -1.08
CA ILE A 5 1.90 -10.30 -1.65
C ILE A 5 2.20 -10.59 -3.13
N ILE A 6 1.73 -9.71 -4.01
CA ILE A 6 1.96 -9.80 -5.45
C ILE A 6 2.96 -8.72 -5.88
N THR A 7 3.99 -9.11 -6.65
CA THR A 7 5.14 -8.26 -6.99
C THR A 7 5.29 -7.93 -8.48
N VAL A 8 4.27 -8.21 -9.29
CA VAL A 8 4.34 -8.08 -10.76
C VAL A 8 4.42 -6.61 -11.23
N ASP A 9 3.80 -5.68 -10.51
CA ASP A 9 3.79 -4.24 -10.85
C ASP A 9 3.78 -3.38 -9.56
N GLY A 10 4.96 -3.30 -8.94
CA GLY A 10 5.10 -2.77 -7.59
C GLY A 10 4.78 -3.83 -6.55
N LEU A 11 4.26 -3.41 -5.40
CA LEU A 11 3.91 -4.26 -4.27
C LEU A 11 2.40 -4.16 -4.01
N ARG A 12 1.67 -5.22 -4.34
CA ARG A 12 0.26 -5.35 -3.96
C ARG A 12 0.13 -6.28 -2.76
N ILE A 13 -0.21 -5.70 -1.62
CA ILE A 13 -0.40 -6.40 -0.35
C ILE A 13 -1.88 -6.72 -0.20
N ILE A 14 -2.21 -7.99 -0.04
CA ILE A 14 -3.57 -8.47 0.20
C ILE A 14 -3.74 -8.66 1.71
N PHE A 15 -4.72 -7.97 2.29
CA PHE A 15 -5.15 -8.15 3.67
C PHE A 15 -6.47 -8.93 3.69
N GLU A 16 -6.83 -9.51 4.84
CA GLU A 16 -8.11 -10.24 4.98
C GLU A 16 -9.34 -9.38 4.66
N ASP A 17 -9.24 -8.06 4.84
CA ASP A 17 -10.33 -7.11 4.75
C ASP A 17 -10.05 -5.90 3.84
N GLY A 18 -9.07 -6.04 2.95
CA GLY A 18 -8.70 -4.98 2.01
C GLY A 18 -7.41 -5.27 1.25
N TRP A 19 -6.94 -4.30 0.50
CA TRP A 19 -5.67 -4.38 -0.22
C TRP A 19 -4.99 -3.02 -0.31
N GLY A 20 -3.67 -3.04 -0.44
CA GLY A 20 -2.84 -1.87 -0.72
C GLY A 20 -1.94 -2.13 -1.93
N LEU A 21 -1.84 -1.16 -2.84
CA LEU A 21 -0.89 -1.17 -3.96
C LEU A 21 0.10 -0.03 -3.78
N ILE A 22 1.38 -0.33 -3.84
CA ILE A 22 2.48 0.63 -3.87
C ILE A 22 3.26 0.39 -5.16
N ARG A 23 3.36 1.38 -6.04
CA ARG A 23 4.18 1.27 -7.25
C ARG A 23 4.93 2.55 -7.54
N ALA A 24 6.06 2.44 -8.25
CA ALA A 24 6.64 3.60 -8.89
C ALA A 24 5.73 4.07 -10.04
N SER A 25 5.56 5.38 -10.19
CA SER A 25 4.94 5.95 -11.38
C SER A 25 5.87 5.76 -12.58
N ASN A 26 5.30 5.43 -13.74
CA ASN A 26 6.07 5.26 -14.97
C ASN A 26 6.40 6.59 -15.65
N THR A 27 5.68 7.67 -15.32
CA THR A 27 5.74 8.95 -16.05
C THR A 27 6.22 10.11 -15.20
N GLN A 28 6.29 9.96 -13.89
CA GLN A 28 6.68 11.02 -12.95
C GLN A 28 7.51 10.43 -11.80
N PRO A 29 8.42 11.20 -11.17
CA PRO A 29 9.24 10.71 -10.06
C PRO A 29 8.45 10.68 -8.75
N VAL A 30 7.38 9.88 -8.70
CA VAL A 30 6.48 9.74 -7.55
C VAL A 30 6.13 8.28 -7.30
N LEU A 31 5.83 7.95 -6.03
CA LEU A 31 5.19 6.69 -5.68
C LEU A 31 3.66 6.85 -5.77
N VAL A 32 3.00 5.88 -6.39
CA VAL A 32 1.54 5.79 -6.46
C VAL A 32 1.09 4.77 -5.43
N LEU A 33 0.22 5.22 -4.53
CA LEU A 33 -0.38 4.37 -3.50
C LEU A 33 -1.90 4.30 -3.73
N ARG A 34 -2.47 3.10 -3.65
CA ARG A 34 -3.92 2.88 -3.68
C ARG A 34 -4.33 1.91 -2.59
N PHE A 35 -5.48 2.17 -1.98
CA PHE A 35 -6.00 1.37 -0.88
C PHE A 35 -7.50 1.19 -1.00
N GLU A 36 -7.95 -0.02 -0.68
CA GLU A 36 -9.36 -0.38 -0.59
C GLU A 36 -9.57 -1.29 0.61
N ALA A 37 -10.69 -1.13 1.29
CA ALA A 37 -11.07 -1.96 2.43
C ALA A 37 -12.59 -1.96 2.61
N ALA A 38 -13.07 -2.86 3.46
CA ALA A 38 -14.49 -2.99 3.78
C ALA A 38 -15.10 -1.75 4.47
N SER A 39 -14.29 -0.85 5.05
CA SER A 39 -14.74 0.42 5.63
C SER A 39 -13.69 1.53 5.46
N LEU A 40 -14.12 2.79 5.63
CA LEU A 40 -13.23 3.95 5.53
C LEU A 40 -12.17 3.93 6.63
N GLU A 41 -12.56 3.62 7.86
CA GLU A 41 -11.67 3.50 9.02
C GLU A 41 -10.60 2.44 8.75
N ARG A 42 -11.00 1.30 8.19
CA ARG A 42 -10.07 0.23 7.88
C ARG A 42 -9.11 0.59 6.75
N ARG A 43 -9.61 1.23 5.70
CA ARG A 43 -8.78 1.75 4.59
C ARG A 43 -7.75 2.75 5.11
N ASP A 44 -8.16 3.65 6.00
CA ASP A 44 -7.29 4.70 6.54
C ASP A 44 -6.23 4.12 7.48
N TYR A 45 -6.58 3.08 8.26
CA TYR A 45 -5.58 2.29 9.00
C TYR A 45 -4.56 1.64 8.05
N LEU A 46 -5.02 0.97 6.99
CA LEU A 46 -4.13 0.28 6.05
C LEU A 46 -3.17 1.26 5.37
N ARG A 47 -3.69 2.44 4.98
CA ARG A 47 -2.88 3.53 4.44
C ARG A 47 -1.81 3.96 5.45
N ALA A 48 -2.21 4.30 6.67
CA ALA A 48 -1.30 4.79 7.70
C ALA A 48 -0.19 3.77 8.04
N PHE A 49 -0.55 2.48 8.10
CA PHE A 49 0.39 1.39 8.29
C PHE A 49 1.45 1.37 7.18
N VAL A 50 1.02 1.32 5.91
CA VAL A 50 1.93 1.25 4.76
C VAL A 50 2.79 2.52 4.63
N GLU A 51 2.20 3.70 4.83
CA GLU A 51 2.95 4.97 4.82
C GLU A 51 3.97 5.03 5.95
N GLY A 52 3.67 4.48 7.12
CA GLY A 52 4.61 4.35 8.23
C GLY A 52 5.84 3.52 7.85
N GLU A 53 5.62 2.35 7.22
CA GLU A 53 6.70 1.49 6.74
C GLU A 53 7.56 2.17 5.67
N LEU A 54 6.92 2.93 4.76
CA LEU A 54 7.65 3.68 3.73
C LEU A 54 8.52 4.79 4.33
N LYS A 55 8.01 5.54 5.31
CA LYS A 55 8.82 6.56 6.00
C LYS A 55 10.03 5.94 6.70
N LEU A 56 9.85 4.78 7.33
CA LEU A 56 10.91 4.08 8.05
C LEU A 56 12.03 3.60 7.10
N HIS A 57 11.67 3.04 5.94
CA HIS A 57 12.63 2.38 5.06
C HIS A 57 13.13 3.23 3.89
N CYS A 58 12.33 4.18 3.41
CA CYS A 58 12.63 4.93 2.19
C CYS A 58 13.14 6.36 2.45
N LYS A 59 13.30 6.78 3.72
CA LYS A 59 13.64 8.16 4.10
C LYS A 59 12.74 9.20 3.41
N LEU A 60 11.45 8.86 3.29
CA LEU A 60 10.40 9.72 2.74
C LEU A 60 9.81 10.62 3.82
#